data_AF-A0A6M2AAF4-F1
#
_entry.id   AF-A0A6M2AAF4-F1
#
_cell.length_a   1.000
_cell.length_b   1.000
_cell.length_c   1.000
_cell.angle_alpha   90.00
_cell.angle_beta   90.00
_cell.angle_gamma   90.00
#
_symmetry.space_group_name_H-M   'P 1'
#
loop_
_entity.id
_entity.type
_entity.pdbx_description
1 polymer ?
#
loop_
_entity_poly.entity_id
_entity_poly.type
_entity_poly.pdbx_seq_one_letter_code
_entity_poly.pdbx_strand_id
1 'polypeptide(L)'
;MHIGILGINHKSAPLELREKLAKVCNRLFHPHSFFTNTVPSVLLSTCNRTEIYFSSQDPSETHTYFLSKMRSELEEEFEHRVYAYFGSDCFFHLARVTAGMDSALVGETEIQGQVKQAYESAIGLQPLSKELHFLFQKSLKIGKQIRASTSLTKKVPSIEEAILQAGETEFGTLHGKKLLFVGISEINYKIFRTFAHNGLTEITLCNRTDQKAETIAKKEQVKHLSWRELSRWYEYDLVLCATKSPDFLLHKAPVRISPTLLVDLSVPRNIDPRLNAHPGITLLNLDELNHSLNQKQQQKLAEIAYIESKLILEATKRQVNLFKLKELRRTQGLFQHAS
;
A
#
# COMPACT_ATOMS: atom_id res chain seq x y z
N MET A 1 -12.41 5.99 -23.95
CA MET A 1 -12.00 5.06 -22.88
C MET A 1 -12.88 5.37 -21.69
N HIS A 2 -13.83 4.51 -21.37
CA HIS A 2 -14.78 4.77 -20.30
C HIS A 2 -14.29 4.09 -19.02
N ILE A 3 -13.20 4.63 -18.48
CA ILE A 3 -12.56 4.15 -17.25
C ILE A 3 -12.53 5.28 -16.22
N GLY A 4 -12.61 4.89 -14.96
CA GLY A 4 -12.48 5.79 -13.83
C GLY A 4 -11.66 5.16 -12.72
N ILE A 5 -11.15 6.02 -11.85
CA ILE A 5 -10.55 5.66 -10.58
C ILE A 5 -11.19 6.53 -9.51
N LEU A 6 -11.55 5.90 -8.39
CA LEU A 6 -11.90 6.58 -7.15
C LEU A 6 -10.94 6.09 -6.07
N GLY A 7 -10.23 7.00 -5.41
CA GLY A 7 -9.17 6.60 -4.49
C GLY A 7 -8.93 7.57 -3.35
N ILE A 8 -8.19 7.09 -2.37
CA ILE A 8 -7.69 7.82 -1.22
C ILE A 8 -6.25 7.36 -0.95
N ASN A 9 -5.37 8.28 -0.55
CA ASN A 9 -3.99 7.93 -0.26
C ASN A 9 -3.41 8.81 0.87
N HIS A 10 -2.19 8.49 1.28
CA HIS A 10 -1.45 9.19 2.34
C HIS A 10 -1.26 10.70 2.12
N LYS A 11 -1.42 11.21 0.89
CA LYS A 11 -1.34 12.65 0.59
C LYS A 11 -2.68 13.35 0.79
N SER A 12 -3.78 12.65 0.54
CA SER A 12 -5.13 13.24 0.58
C SER A 12 -5.79 13.17 1.95
N ALA A 13 -5.41 12.18 2.77
CA ALA A 13 -6.11 11.87 4.00
C ALA A 13 -5.22 11.29 5.11
N PRO A 14 -5.56 11.56 6.39
CA PRO A 14 -4.88 10.95 7.53
C PRO A 14 -5.10 9.44 7.57
N LEU A 15 -4.17 8.71 8.20
CA LEU A 15 -4.24 7.26 8.37
C LEU A 15 -5.60 6.76 8.87
N GLU A 16 -6.16 7.38 9.91
CA GLU A 16 -7.43 6.94 10.51
C GLU A 16 -8.57 6.84 9.48
N LEU A 17 -8.73 7.86 8.62
CA LEU A 17 -9.76 7.85 7.59
C LEU A 17 -9.46 6.79 6.52
N ARG A 18 -8.18 6.63 6.15
CA ARG A 18 -7.75 5.62 5.17
C ARG A 18 -8.04 4.21 5.65
N GLU A 19 -7.89 3.93 6.94
CA GLU A 19 -8.21 2.62 7.52
C GLU A 19 -9.69 2.29 7.42
N LYS A 20 -10.54 3.25 7.79
CA LYS A 20 -12.01 3.12 7.72
C LYS A 20 -12.43 2.85 6.27
N LEU A 21 -11.94 3.66 5.32
CA LEU A 21 -12.21 3.45 3.91
C LEU A 21 -11.60 2.16 3.35
N ALA A 22 -10.41 1.76 3.76
CA ALA A 22 -9.82 0.48 3.37
C ALA A 22 -10.71 -0.69 3.83
N LYS A 23 -11.22 -0.68 5.07
CA LYS A 23 -12.16 -1.70 5.56
C LYS A 23 -13.44 -1.74 4.73
N VAL A 24 -14.04 -0.57 4.48
CA VAL A 24 -15.28 -0.46 3.69
C VAL A 24 -15.08 -0.91 2.26
N CYS A 25 -14.02 -0.45 1.60
CA CYS A 25 -13.72 -0.83 0.23
C CYS A 25 -13.40 -2.33 0.10
N ASN A 26 -12.68 -2.92 1.06
CA ASN A 26 -12.47 -4.37 1.07
C ASN A 26 -13.77 -5.14 1.28
N ARG A 27 -14.71 -4.63 2.09
CA ARG A 27 -16.02 -5.28 2.22
C ARG A 27 -16.86 -5.14 0.95
N LEU A 28 -16.85 -3.99 0.28
CA LEU A 28 -17.75 -3.70 -0.85
C LEU A 28 -17.20 -4.16 -2.21
N PHE A 29 -15.89 -4.01 -2.44
CA PHE A 29 -15.27 -4.09 -3.76
C PHE A 29 -14.20 -5.18 -3.87
N HIS A 30 -13.90 -5.89 -2.77
CA HIS A 30 -12.98 -7.00 -2.85
C HIS A 30 -13.61 -8.11 -3.70
N PRO A 31 -12.84 -8.79 -4.57
CA PRO A 31 -13.36 -9.82 -5.48
C PRO A 31 -14.11 -10.99 -4.81
N HIS A 32 -13.87 -11.22 -3.52
CA HIS A 32 -14.57 -12.24 -2.71
C HIS A 32 -15.73 -11.69 -1.87
N SER A 33 -16.15 -10.44 -2.10
CA SER A 33 -17.27 -9.86 -1.39
C SER A 33 -18.57 -10.57 -1.74
N PHE A 34 -19.45 -10.73 -0.73
CA PHE A 34 -20.83 -11.17 -0.92
C PHE A 34 -21.70 -10.09 -1.59
N PHE A 35 -21.24 -8.84 -1.63
CA PHE A 35 -21.92 -7.79 -2.38
C PHE A 35 -21.68 -8.01 -3.86
N THR A 36 -22.76 -8.24 -4.61
CA THR A 36 -22.73 -8.29 -6.07
C THR A 36 -22.43 -6.89 -6.60
N ASN A 37 -21.15 -6.56 -6.74
CA ASN A 37 -20.77 -5.33 -7.42
C ASN A 37 -21.06 -5.53 -8.91
N THR A 38 -22.02 -4.79 -9.45
CA THR A 38 -22.47 -4.95 -10.84
C THR A 38 -21.48 -4.36 -11.85
N VAL A 39 -20.57 -3.50 -11.38
CA VAL A 39 -19.56 -2.84 -12.19
C VAL A 39 -18.22 -3.58 -12.06
N PRO A 40 -17.67 -4.11 -13.16
CA PRO A 40 -16.33 -4.71 -13.15
C PRO A 40 -15.29 -3.71 -12.64
N SER A 41 -14.57 -4.11 -11.59
CA SER A 41 -13.64 -3.25 -10.88
C SER A 41 -12.37 -3.99 -10.42
N VAL A 42 -11.31 -3.22 -10.18
CA VAL A 42 -10.08 -3.72 -9.55
C VAL A 42 -9.82 -2.89 -8.31
N LEU A 43 -9.82 -3.54 -7.14
CA LEU A 43 -9.47 -2.93 -5.87
C LEU A 43 -7.96 -3.04 -5.64
N LEU A 44 -7.28 -1.91 -5.58
CA LEU A 44 -5.91 -1.80 -5.10
C LEU A 44 -5.92 -1.24 -3.67
N SER A 45 -5.69 -2.11 -2.68
CA SER A 45 -5.58 -1.72 -1.28
C SER A 45 -4.17 -2.01 -0.79
N THR A 46 -3.45 -0.96 -0.40
CA THR A 46 -2.10 -1.02 0.17
C THR A 46 -2.07 -0.26 1.50
N CYS A 47 -0.93 -0.21 2.19
CA CYS A 47 -0.76 0.59 3.40
C CYS A 47 -0.87 2.11 3.14
N ASN A 48 -0.63 2.57 1.91
CA ASN A 48 -0.55 3.99 1.58
C ASN A 48 -1.67 4.47 0.66
N ARG A 49 -2.51 3.56 0.12
CA ARG A 49 -3.64 3.90 -0.75
C ARG A 49 -4.74 2.84 -0.75
N THR A 50 -5.96 3.29 -1.02
CA THR A 50 -7.09 2.44 -1.39
C THR A 50 -7.73 3.03 -2.63
N GLU A 51 -7.82 2.23 -3.69
CA GLU A 51 -8.11 2.68 -5.05
C GLU A 51 -9.01 1.68 -5.76
N ILE A 52 -10.13 2.16 -6.31
CA ILE A 52 -11.10 1.37 -7.06
C ILE A 52 -11.03 1.81 -8.53
N TYR A 53 -10.45 0.96 -9.37
CA TYR A 53 -10.43 1.16 -10.82
C TYR A 53 -11.65 0.49 -11.42
N PHE A 54 -12.39 1.19 -12.28
CA PHE A 54 -13.61 0.67 -12.89
C PHE A 54 -13.75 1.07 -14.35
N SER A 55 -14.64 0.37 -15.05
CA SER A 55 -15.04 0.69 -16.42
C SER A 55 -16.55 0.56 -16.54
N SER A 56 -17.18 1.57 -17.13
CA SER A 56 -18.63 1.67 -17.28
C SER A 56 -18.97 2.61 -18.42
N GLN A 57 -20.19 2.55 -18.97
CA GLN A 57 -20.57 3.48 -20.06
C GLN A 57 -20.65 4.94 -19.60
N ASP A 58 -21.10 5.16 -18.38
CA ASP A 58 -21.07 6.45 -17.69
C ASP A 58 -20.18 6.37 -16.42
N PRO A 59 -18.90 6.76 -16.54
CA PRO A 59 -18.00 6.78 -15.40
C PRO A 59 -18.41 7.77 -14.30
N SER A 60 -19.13 8.85 -14.62
CA SER A 60 -19.56 9.86 -13.66
C SER A 60 -20.72 9.37 -12.80
N GLU A 61 -21.67 8.68 -13.40
CA GLU A 61 -22.74 7.99 -12.67
C GLU A 61 -22.16 6.90 -11.77
N THR A 62 -21.24 6.09 -12.30
CA THR A 62 -20.58 5.01 -11.53
C THR A 62 -19.78 5.55 -10.34
N HIS A 63 -19.08 6.67 -10.53
CA HIS A 63 -18.38 7.37 -9.45
C HIS A 63 -19.35 7.77 -8.33
N THR A 64 -20.48 8.39 -8.69
CA THR A 64 -21.52 8.80 -7.73
C THR A 64 -22.11 7.60 -6.99
N TYR A 65 -22.36 6.51 -7.70
CA TYR A 65 -22.81 5.24 -7.13
C TYR A 65 -21.81 4.69 -6.10
N PHE A 66 -20.51 4.62 -6.41
CA PHE A 66 -19.50 4.15 -5.47
C PHE A 66 -19.38 5.03 -4.23
N LEU A 67 -19.43 6.37 -4.38
CA LEU A 67 -19.47 7.28 -3.24
C LEU A 67 -20.68 7.00 -2.34
N SER A 68 -21.87 6.83 -2.92
CA SER A 68 -23.08 6.54 -2.15
C SER A 68 -22.98 5.23 -1.37
N LYS A 69 -22.36 4.19 -1.94
CA LYS A 69 -22.15 2.91 -1.27
C LYS A 69 -21.17 3.02 -0.11
N MET A 70 -20.06 3.74 -0.29
CA MET A 70 -19.13 4.00 0.81
C MET A 70 -19.77 4.87 1.90
N ARG A 71 -20.57 5.88 1.53
CA ARG A 71 -21.30 6.74 2.47
C ARG A 71 -22.34 5.99 3.29
N SER A 72 -22.99 4.97 2.73
CA SER A 72 -23.90 4.10 3.49
C SER A 72 -23.20 3.26 4.58
N GLU A 73 -21.87 3.20 4.57
CA GLU A 73 -21.05 2.38 5.47
C GLU A 73 -20.13 3.23 6.37
N LEU A 74 -20.12 4.55 6.20
CA LEU A 74 -19.30 5.50 6.95
C LEU A 74 -20.10 6.74 7.32
N GLU A 75 -20.19 7.00 8.62
CA GLU A 75 -20.84 8.20 9.17
C GLU A 75 -20.02 9.47 8.91
N GLU A 76 -18.69 9.35 8.94
CA GLU A 76 -17.75 10.45 8.74
C GLU A 76 -17.75 10.96 7.29
N GLU A 77 -17.60 12.27 7.11
CA GLU A 77 -17.44 12.88 5.78
C GLU A 77 -16.04 12.59 5.23
N PHE A 78 -15.98 12.04 4.01
CA PHE A 78 -14.73 11.64 3.37
C PHE A 78 -14.61 12.13 1.92
N GLU A 79 -15.69 12.67 1.35
CA GLU A 79 -15.83 13.01 -0.06
C GLU A 79 -14.81 14.08 -0.49
N HIS A 80 -14.46 15.00 0.42
CA HIS A 80 -13.44 16.03 0.18
C HIS A 80 -11.98 15.49 0.26
N ARG A 81 -11.80 14.22 0.67
CA ARG A 81 -10.50 13.56 0.88
C ARG A 81 -10.20 12.49 -0.16
N VAL A 82 -11.19 12.12 -0.96
CA VAL A 82 -11.03 11.18 -2.08
C VAL A 82 -10.75 11.95 -3.36
N TYR A 83 -9.98 11.33 -4.25
CA TYR A 83 -9.75 11.83 -5.59
C TYR A 83 -10.42 10.92 -6.62
N ALA A 84 -10.83 11.52 -7.73
CA ALA A 84 -11.32 10.80 -8.88
C ALA A 84 -10.66 11.29 -10.16
N TYR A 85 -10.28 10.35 -11.02
CA TYR A 85 -9.74 10.65 -12.34
C TYR A 85 -10.45 9.78 -13.38
N PHE A 86 -10.61 10.31 -14.59
CA PHE A 86 -11.35 9.65 -15.67
C PHE A 86 -10.53 9.56 -16.95
N GLY A 87 -10.81 8.54 -17.76
CA GLY A 87 -10.21 8.36 -19.08
C GLY A 87 -8.67 8.38 -19.05
N SER A 88 -8.07 9.35 -19.75
CA SER A 88 -6.61 9.47 -19.86
C SER A 88 -5.94 9.78 -18.52
N ASP A 89 -6.60 10.53 -17.64
CA ASP A 89 -6.03 10.91 -16.34
C ASP A 89 -6.02 9.72 -15.38
N CYS A 90 -7.04 8.85 -15.44
CA CYS A 90 -7.04 7.56 -14.75
C CYS A 90 -5.84 6.69 -15.19
N PHE A 91 -5.55 6.65 -16.50
CA PHE A 91 -4.39 5.93 -17.00
C PHE A 91 -3.07 6.60 -16.59
N PHE A 92 -2.95 7.91 -16.72
CA PHE A 92 -1.77 8.63 -16.25
C PHE A 92 -1.50 8.37 -14.76
N HIS A 93 -2.54 8.41 -13.93
CA HIS A 93 -2.46 8.07 -12.52
C HIS A 93 -1.93 6.66 -12.28
N LEU A 94 -2.56 5.62 -12.85
CA LEU A 94 -2.10 4.24 -12.64
C LEU A 94 -0.67 4.02 -13.17
N ALA A 95 -0.28 4.68 -14.25
CA ALA A 95 1.09 4.63 -14.77
C ALA A 95 2.10 5.26 -13.78
N ARG A 96 1.74 6.36 -13.10
CA ARG A 96 2.56 6.94 -12.02
C ARG A 96 2.65 6.03 -10.82
N VAL A 97 1.53 5.45 -10.38
CA VAL A 97 1.48 4.49 -9.27
C VAL A 97 2.36 3.28 -9.56
N THR A 98 2.18 2.66 -10.73
CA THR A 98 2.98 1.49 -11.14
C THR A 98 4.45 1.78 -11.38
N ALA A 99 4.83 3.04 -11.63
CA ALA A 99 6.22 3.50 -11.71
C ALA A 99 6.83 3.81 -10.34
N GLY A 100 6.04 3.83 -9.26
CA GLY A 100 6.46 4.23 -7.91
C GLY A 100 6.59 5.75 -7.73
N MET A 101 6.08 6.56 -8.66
CA MET A 101 6.18 8.03 -8.60
C MET A 101 5.16 8.64 -7.63
N ASP A 102 4.01 7.98 -7.49
CA ASP A 102 2.96 8.41 -6.57
C ASP A 102 3.01 7.68 -5.22
N SER A 103 4.07 6.94 -4.93
CA SER A 103 4.24 6.22 -3.66
C SER A 103 4.67 7.15 -2.51
N ALA A 104 4.45 6.71 -1.27
CA ALA A 104 4.97 7.43 -0.09
C ALA A 104 6.51 7.44 -0.10
N LEU A 105 7.11 6.35 -0.57
CA LEU A 105 8.51 6.29 -0.95
C LEU A 105 8.64 6.31 -2.46
N VAL A 106 9.01 7.48 -2.99
CA VAL A 106 9.17 7.65 -4.42
C VAL A 106 10.26 6.73 -4.94
N GLY A 107 9.92 5.92 -5.93
CA GLY A 107 10.81 4.92 -6.53
C GLY A 107 10.77 3.54 -5.87
N GLU A 108 9.90 3.30 -4.88
CA GLU A 108 9.70 1.96 -4.33
C GLU A 108 9.29 0.96 -5.42
N THR A 109 9.74 -0.29 -5.29
CA THR A 109 9.53 -1.33 -6.29
C THR A 109 8.32 -2.21 -5.98
N GLU A 110 7.90 -2.25 -4.73
CA GLU A 110 6.84 -3.15 -4.23
C GLU A 110 5.47 -2.85 -4.81
N ILE A 111 5.15 -1.56 -5.02
CA ILE A 111 3.84 -1.13 -5.53
C ILE A 111 3.50 -1.72 -6.89
N GLN A 112 4.48 -1.96 -7.77
CA GLN A 112 4.21 -2.62 -9.05
C GLN A 112 3.72 -4.05 -8.83
N GLY A 113 4.34 -4.77 -7.90
CA GLY A 113 3.94 -6.12 -7.53
C GLY A 113 2.53 -6.15 -6.96
N GLN A 114 2.19 -5.20 -6.10
CA GLN A 114 0.86 -5.05 -5.52
C GLN A 114 -0.20 -4.73 -6.59
N VAL A 115 0.09 -3.82 -7.53
CA VAL A 115 -0.81 -3.54 -8.66
C VAL A 115 -1.03 -4.78 -9.52
N LYS A 116 0.05 -5.53 -9.79
CA LYS A 116 -0.04 -6.78 -10.56
C LYS A 116 -0.92 -7.81 -9.85
N GLN A 117 -0.72 -8.00 -8.55
CA GLN A 117 -1.51 -8.93 -7.74
C GLN A 117 -2.98 -8.52 -7.68
N ALA A 118 -3.29 -7.24 -7.51
CA ALA A 118 -4.67 -6.73 -7.52
C ALA A 118 -5.36 -7.02 -8.86
N TYR A 119 -4.66 -6.77 -9.97
CA TYR A 119 -5.16 -7.09 -11.30
C TYR A 119 -5.37 -8.60 -11.52
N GLU A 120 -4.39 -9.43 -11.13
CA GLU A 120 -4.46 -10.89 -11.26
C GLU A 120 -5.58 -11.50 -10.39
N SER A 121 -5.79 -10.95 -9.19
CA SER A 121 -6.89 -11.35 -8.33
C SER A 121 -8.25 -11.03 -8.95
N ALA A 122 -8.41 -9.84 -9.54
CA ALA A 122 -9.66 -9.43 -10.16
C ALA A 122 -10.02 -10.29 -11.38
N ILE A 123 -9.06 -10.59 -12.27
CA ILE A 123 -9.33 -11.43 -13.46
C ILE A 123 -9.66 -12.88 -13.12
N GLY A 124 -9.21 -13.38 -11.95
CA GLY A 124 -9.49 -14.76 -11.52
C GLY A 124 -10.93 -14.96 -11.05
N LEU A 125 -11.66 -13.88 -10.78
CA LEU A 125 -12.96 -13.92 -10.10
C LEU A 125 -14.10 -13.23 -10.87
N GLN A 126 -13.78 -12.25 -11.72
CA GLN A 126 -14.75 -11.61 -12.60
C GLN A 126 -14.16 -11.26 -13.97
N PRO A 127 -14.98 -11.25 -15.04
CA PRO A 127 -14.54 -10.74 -16.34
C PRO A 127 -14.31 -9.23 -16.25
N LEU A 128 -13.12 -8.78 -16.67
CA LEU A 128 -12.82 -7.36 -16.79
C LEU A 128 -13.08 -6.87 -18.22
N SER A 129 -13.41 -5.59 -18.35
CA SER A 129 -13.53 -4.94 -19.65
C SER A 129 -12.17 -4.88 -20.37
N LYS A 130 -12.23 -4.75 -21.70
CA LYS A 130 -11.03 -4.55 -22.53
C LYS A 130 -10.23 -3.33 -22.10
N GLU A 131 -10.92 -2.27 -21.69
CA GLU A 131 -10.35 -1.03 -21.21
C GLU A 131 -9.54 -1.25 -19.92
N LEU A 132 -10.08 -2.02 -18.96
CA LEU A 132 -9.35 -2.34 -17.71
C LEU A 132 -8.14 -3.23 -18.00
N HIS A 133 -8.28 -4.26 -18.83
CA HIS A 133 -7.13 -5.06 -19.26
C HIS A 133 -6.04 -4.20 -19.88
N PHE A 134 -6.42 -3.31 -20.79
CA PHE A 134 -5.49 -2.40 -21.43
C PHE A 134 -4.81 -1.46 -20.42
N LEU A 135 -5.60 -0.82 -19.55
CA LEU A 135 -5.14 0.10 -18.51
C LEU A 135 -4.06 -0.53 -17.63
N PHE A 136 -4.35 -1.70 -17.03
CA PHE A 136 -3.42 -2.37 -16.11
C PHE A 136 -2.18 -2.90 -16.81
N GLN A 137 -2.33 -3.61 -17.93
CA GLN A 137 -1.19 -4.20 -18.65
C GLN A 137 -0.24 -3.14 -19.18
N LYS A 138 -0.77 -2.02 -19.72
CA LYS A 138 0.08 -0.93 -20.22
C LYS A 138 0.72 -0.14 -19.10
N SER A 139 0.01 0.13 -18.01
CA SER A 139 0.61 0.79 -16.84
C SER A 139 1.74 -0.03 -16.24
N LEU A 140 1.54 -1.33 -16.03
CA LEU A 140 2.60 -2.25 -15.54
C LEU A 140 3.82 -2.27 -16.47
N LYS A 141 3.60 -2.23 -17.80
CA LYS A 141 4.69 -2.15 -18.78
C LYS A 141 5.44 -0.82 -18.70
N ILE A 142 4.73 0.30 -18.65
CA ILE A 142 5.32 1.64 -18.53
C ILE A 142 6.14 1.72 -17.24
N GLY A 143 5.57 1.34 -16.10
CA GLY A 143 6.28 1.34 -14.82
C GLY A 143 7.58 0.52 -14.87
N LYS A 144 7.55 -0.67 -15.49
CA LYS A 144 8.77 -1.48 -15.68
C LYS A 144 9.83 -0.77 -16.53
N GLN A 145 9.41 -0.10 -17.61
CA GLN A 145 10.31 0.64 -18.49
C GLN A 145 10.95 1.82 -17.77
N ILE A 146 10.16 2.62 -17.06
CA ILE A 146 10.65 3.77 -16.28
C ILE A 146 11.68 3.33 -15.24
N ARG A 147 11.41 2.26 -14.49
CA ARG A 147 12.39 1.73 -13.53
C ARG A 147 13.68 1.26 -14.18
N ALA A 148 13.61 0.63 -15.34
CA ALA A 148 14.79 0.15 -16.05
C ALA A 148 15.62 1.31 -16.64
N SER A 149 14.99 2.44 -16.97
CA SER A 149 15.63 3.57 -17.64
C SER A 149 15.98 4.75 -16.73
N THR A 150 15.67 4.70 -15.44
CA THR A 150 15.88 5.84 -14.52
C THR A 150 16.68 5.43 -13.27
N SER A 151 17.45 6.38 -12.74
CA SER A 151 18.19 6.23 -11.48
C SER A 151 17.34 6.43 -10.24
N LEU A 152 16.06 6.78 -10.38
CA LEU A 152 15.22 7.15 -9.25
C LEU A 152 15.06 6.04 -8.21
N THR A 153 15.14 4.78 -8.66
CA THR A 153 15.15 3.58 -7.81
C THR A 153 16.46 3.37 -7.03
N LYS A 154 17.54 4.06 -7.40
CA LYS A 154 18.83 3.96 -6.71
C LYS A 154 18.79 4.83 -5.45
N LYS A 155 19.15 4.25 -4.31
CA LYS A 155 19.19 4.92 -3.00
C LYS A 155 17.85 5.56 -2.64
N VAL A 156 16.76 4.81 -2.74
CA VAL A 156 15.45 5.21 -2.19
C VAL A 156 15.53 4.99 -0.68
N PRO A 157 15.30 6.02 0.15
CA PRO A 157 15.18 5.85 1.59
C PRO A 157 14.14 4.79 1.90
N SER A 158 14.47 3.86 2.78
CA SER A 158 13.62 2.68 3.03
C SER A 158 12.92 2.76 4.39
N ILE A 159 11.76 2.09 4.53
CA ILE A 159 11.05 1.99 5.81
C ILE A 159 11.96 1.34 6.86
N GLU A 160 12.76 0.36 6.45
CA GLU A 160 13.74 -0.30 7.30
C GLU A 160 14.72 0.68 7.93
N GLU A 161 15.31 1.56 7.12
CA GLU A 161 16.25 2.59 7.59
C GLU A 161 15.57 3.61 8.50
N ALA A 162 14.32 4.00 8.22
CA ALA A 162 13.57 4.90 9.09
C ALA A 162 13.35 4.28 10.47
N ILE A 163 13.01 2.99 10.54
CA ILE A 163 12.79 2.30 11.81
C ILE A 163 14.11 2.16 12.58
N LEU A 164 15.20 1.82 11.92
CA LEU A 164 16.53 1.76 12.54
C LEU A 164 16.93 3.13 13.11
N GLN A 165 16.78 4.19 12.32
CA GLN A 165 17.08 5.56 12.74
C GLN A 165 16.20 6.00 13.91
N ALA A 166 14.91 5.65 13.91
CA ALA A 166 14.01 5.92 15.02
C ALA A 166 14.45 5.20 16.30
N GLY A 167 14.84 3.92 16.19
CA GLY A 167 15.35 3.15 17.32
C GLY A 167 16.67 3.68 17.86
N GLU A 168 17.59 4.12 17.00
CA GLU A 168 18.83 4.79 17.43
C GLU A 168 18.55 6.14 18.09
N THR A 169 17.55 6.88 17.64
CA THR A 169 17.14 8.14 18.26
C THR A 169 16.55 7.91 19.65
N GLU A 170 15.73 6.86 19.80
CA GLU A 170 15.09 6.51 21.07
C GLU A 170 16.09 5.93 22.09
N PHE A 171 17.02 5.08 21.65
CA PHE A 171 17.87 4.28 22.55
C PHE A 171 19.35 4.65 22.53
N GLY A 172 19.79 5.50 21.60
CA GLY A 172 21.20 5.79 21.32
C GLY A 172 21.93 4.65 20.58
N THR A 173 21.66 3.39 20.94
CA THR A 173 22.15 2.20 20.24
C THR A 173 21.10 1.10 20.23
N LEU A 174 21.06 0.34 19.14
CA LEU A 174 20.23 -0.86 19.00
C LEU A 174 20.92 -2.14 19.47
N HIS A 175 22.21 -2.06 19.84
CA HIS A 175 22.94 -3.20 20.34
C HIS A 175 22.36 -3.68 21.69
N GLY A 176 22.08 -4.98 21.80
CA GLY A 176 21.48 -5.57 23.00
C GLY A 176 19.99 -5.29 23.19
N LYS A 177 19.35 -4.56 22.28
CA LYS A 177 17.90 -4.30 22.32
C LYS A 177 17.10 -5.48 21.81
N LYS A 178 16.02 -5.81 22.53
CA LYS A 178 15.12 -6.91 22.19
C LYS A 178 14.05 -6.44 21.21
N LEU A 179 13.99 -7.05 20.05
CA LEU A 179 12.95 -6.81 19.04
C LEU A 179 11.91 -7.93 19.07
N LEU A 180 10.63 -7.56 19.14
CA LEU A 180 9.51 -8.42 18.79
C LEU A 180 8.97 -8.06 17.41
N PHE A 181 9.04 -8.99 16.46
CA PHE A 181 8.46 -8.85 15.13
C PHE A 181 7.15 -9.63 15.04
N VAL A 182 6.03 -8.90 14.95
CA VAL A 182 4.68 -9.44 14.87
C VAL A 182 4.20 -9.45 13.42
N GLY A 183 3.92 -10.64 12.87
CA GLY A 183 3.33 -10.81 11.54
C GLY A 183 4.31 -10.94 10.38
N ILE A 184 5.40 -11.71 10.55
CA ILE A 184 6.37 -11.91 9.47
C ILE A 184 5.75 -12.61 8.23
N SER A 185 6.11 -12.13 7.05
CA SER A 185 5.63 -12.57 5.73
C SER A 185 6.70 -12.34 4.67
N GLU A 186 6.55 -12.96 3.49
CA GLU A 186 7.47 -12.75 2.35
C GLU A 186 7.67 -11.27 2.01
N ILE A 187 6.62 -10.44 2.18
CA ILE A 187 6.65 -9.01 1.85
C ILE A 187 7.52 -8.24 2.84
N ASN A 188 7.36 -8.48 4.15
CA ASN A 188 8.05 -7.73 5.20
C ASN A 188 9.32 -8.44 5.72
N TYR A 189 9.68 -9.61 5.17
CA TYR A 189 10.88 -10.37 5.55
C TYR A 189 12.18 -9.59 5.27
N LYS A 190 12.18 -8.68 4.29
CA LYS A 190 13.31 -7.76 4.05
C LYS A 190 13.60 -6.84 5.24
N ILE A 191 12.56 -6.41 5.98
CA ILE A 191 12.73 -5.61 7.20
C ILE A 191 13.50 -6.42 8.24
N PHE A 192 13.09 -7.67 8.48
CA PHE A 192 13.79 -8.58 9.39
C PHE A 192 15.27 -8.74 9.01
N ARG A 193 15.56 -9.03 7.74
CA ARG A 193 16.94 -9.22 7.26
C ARG A 193 17.77 -7.95 7.42
N THR A 194 17.18 -6.78 7.18
CA THR A 194 17.86 -5.49 7.32
C THR A 194 18.23 -5.24 8.78
N PHE A 195 17.33 -5.52 9.72
CA PHE A 195 17.62 -5.37 11.15
C PHE A 195 18.72 -6.32 11.62
N ALA A 196 18.64 -7.60 11.22
CA ALA A 196 19.66 -8.58 11.55
C ALA A 196 21.06 -8.16 11.05
N HIS A 197 21.15 -7.60 9.83
CA HIS A 197 22.40 -7.08 9.26
C HIS A 197 22.93 -5.82 9.99
N ASN A 198 22.06 -5.03 10.61
CA ASN A 198 22.43 -3.81 11.34
C ASN A 198 22.61 -4.03 12.85
N GLY A 199 22.85 -5.28 13.28
CA GLY A 199 23.28 -5.58 14.65
C GLY A 199 22.16 -5.77 15.69
N LEU A 200 20.89 -5.81 15.26
CA LEU A 200 19.79 -6.28 16.11
C LEU A 200 19.84 -7.82 16.18
N THR A 201 20.51 -8.35 17.21
CA THR A 201 20.72 -9.79 17.39
C THR A 201 19.61 -10.46 18.21
N GLU A 202 18.95 -9.72 19.11
CA GLU A 202 17.90 -10.24 20.00
C GLU A 202 16.50 -10.14 19.38
N ILE A 203 16.31 -10.80 18.23
CA ILE A 203 15.03 -10.81 17.52
C ILE A 203 14.15 -11.97 17.99
N THR A 204 12.88 -11.70 18.22
CA THR A 204 11.83 -12.69 18.47
C THR A 204 10.71 -12.54 17.46
N LEU A 205 10.27 -13.65 16.86
CA LEU A 205 9.18 -13.68 15.90
C LEU A 205 7.88 -14.12 16.58
N CYS A 206 6.77 -13.45 16.27
CA CYS A 206 5.43 -13.81 16.67
C CYS A 206 4.50 -13.71 15.46
N ASN A 207 3.64 -14.70 15.24
CA ASN A 207 2.72 -14.70 14.11
C ASN A 207 1.44 -15.44 14.46
N ARG A 208 0.29 -15.01 13.92
CA ARG A 208 -1.02 -15.65 14.18
C ARG A 208 -1.02 -17.15 13.89
N THR A 209 -0.22 -17.57 12.91
CA THR A 209 0.08 -18.98 12.65
C THR A 209 1.46 -19.29 13.22
N ASP A 210 1.51 -19.84 14.44
CA ASP A 210 2.74 -20.13 15.19
C ASP A 210 3.76 -20.93 14.34
N GLN A 211 3.31 -21.98 13.64
CA GLN A 211 4.16 -22.81 12.79
C GLN A 211 4.97 -22.02 11.75
N LYS A 212 4.41 -20.93 11.21
CA LYS A 212 5.11 -20.06 10.26
C LYS A 212 6.24 -19.30 10.94
N ALA A 213 5.99 -18.73 12.12
CA ALA A 213 7.02 -18.04 12.89
C ALA A 213 8.09 -19.01 13.38
N GLU A 214 7.73 -20.20 13.86
CA GLU A 214 8.69 -21.24 14.25
C GLU A 214 9.60 -21.66 13.11
N THR A 215 9.05 -21.85 11.90
CA THR A 215 9.83 -22.28 10.73
C THR A 215 10.89 -21.22 10.38
N ILE A 216 10.49 -19.95 10.34
CA ILE A 216 11.41 -18.85 10.04
C ILE A 216 12.39 -18.64 11.20
N ALA A 217 11.92 -18.73 12.45
CA ALA A 217 12.75 -18.57 13.63
C ALA A 217 13.87 -19.62 13.68
N LYS A 218 13.57 -20.89 13.38
CA LYS A 218 14.57 -21.97 13.25
C LYS A 218 15.55 -21.69 12.12
N LYS A 219 15.06 -21.29 10.95
CA LYS A 219 15.91 -20.99 9.78
C LYS A 219 16.89 -19.85 10.05
N GLU A 220 16.42 -18.78 10.68
CA GLU A 220 17.22 -17.58 10.95
C GLU A 220 17.93 -17.61 12.32
N GLN A 221 17.74 -18.69 13.10
CA GLN A 221 18.30 -18.87 14.44
C GLN A 221 17.92 -17.75 15.42
N VAL A 222 16.64 -17.34 15.38
CA VAL A 222 16.07 -16.31 16.27
C VAL A 222 15.00 -16.92 17.18
N LYS A 223 14.55 -16.17 18.19
CA LYS A 223 13.55 -16.65 19.16
C LYS A 223 12.16 -16.66 18.54
N HIS A 224 11.28 -17.47 19.13
CA HIS A 224 9.85 -17.52 18.81
C HIS A 224 9.04 -17.21 20.08
N LEU A 225 8.02 -16.36 19.94
CA LEU A 225 7.01 -16.11 20.96
C LEU A 225 5.66 -16.62 20.42
N SER A 226 5.00 -17.50 21.17
CA SER A 226 3.66 -17.99 20.76
C SER A 226 2.69 -16.82 20.64
N TRP A 227 1.78 -16.88 19.66
CA TRP A 227 0.73 -15.88 19.51
C TRP A 227 -0.11 -15.65 20.77
N ARG A 228 -0.32 -16.71 21.57
CA ARG A 228 -1.07 -16.64 22.84
C ARG A 228 -0.38 -15.77 23.89
N GLU A 229 0.93 -15.58 23.76
CA GLU A 229 1.74 -14.79 24.67
C GLU A 229 2.01 -13.36 24.14
N LEU A 230 1.37 -12.96 23.03
CA LEU A 230 1.56 -11.62 22.45
C LEU A 230 1.28 -10.49 23.46
N SER A 231 0.45 -10.72 24.47
CA SER A 231 0.22 -9.75 25.55
C SER A 231 1.49 -9.36 26.32
N ARG A 232 2.56 -10.16 26.23
CA ARG A 232 3.89 -9.92 26.82
C ARG A 232 4.79 -9.03 25.95
N TRP A 233 4.23 -8.37 24.93
CA TRP A 233 4.97 -7.47 24.04
C TRP A 233 5.77 -6.39 24.78
N TYR A 234 5.35 -5.99 25.97
CA TYR A 234 6.02 -4.99 26.80
C TYR A 234 7.38 -5.45 27.38
N GLU A 235 7.74 -6.73 27.23
CA GLU A 235 9.05 -7.27 27.62
C GLU A 235 10.17 -6.94 26.61
N TYR A 236 9.81 -6.28 25.51
CA TYR A 236 10.67 -5.93 24.39
C TYR A 236 10.91 -4.42 24.32
N ASP A 237 12.11 -4.03 23.91
CA ASP A 237 12.47 -2.62 23.70
C ASP A 237 11.83 -2.08 22.42
N LEU A 238 11.77 -2.91 21.37
CA LEU A 238 11.20 -2.56 20.07
C LEU A 238 10.13 -3.58 19.68
N VAL A 239 8.94 -3.13 19.30
CA VAL A 239 7.88 -4.01 18.76
C VAL A 239 7.44 -3.50 17.40
N LEU A 240 7.59 -4.36 16.38
CA LEU A 240 7.16 -4.09 15.02
C LEU A 240 5.91 -4.92 14.68
N CYS A 241 4.79 -4.25 14.42
CA CYS A 241 3.57 -4.89 13.90
C CYS A 241 3.47 -4.68 12.39
N ALA A 242 3.35 -5.78 11.64
CA ALA A 242 3.14 -5.75 10.20
C ALA A 242 2.20 -6.88 9.77
N THR A 243 0.97 -6.87 10.28
CA THR A 243 -0.01 -7.94 10.05
C THR A 243 -1.18 -7.48 9.17
N LYS A 244 -2.07 -8.42 8.82
CA LYS A 244 -3.35 -8.14 8.15
C LYS A 244 -4.54 -8.15 9.12
N SER A 245 -4.29 -8.08 10.43
CA SER A 245 -5.35 -8.02 11.44
C SER A 245 -6.22 -6.79 11.18
N PRO A 246 -7.57 -6.93 11.17
CA PRO A 246 -8.46 -5.79 11.08
C PRO A 246 -8.58 -5.01 12.40
N ASP A 247 -8.07 -5.60 13.50
CA ASP A 247 -8.20 -5.12 14.86
C ASP A 247 -6.83 -4.77 15.46
N PHE A 248 -6.86 -3.93 16.48
CA PHE A 248 -5.70 -3.74 17.36
C PHE A 248 -5.32 -5.08 18.00
N LEU A 249 -4.03 -5.31 18.08
CA LEU A 249 -3.40 -6.47 18.73
C LEU A 249 -2.78 -6.02 20.05
N LEU A 250 -2.18 -4.83 20.07
CA LEU A 250 -1.60 -4.20 21.25
C LEU A 250 -2.56 -3.12 21.75
N HIS A 251 -3.08 -3.30 22.97
CA HIS A 251 -4.14 -2.45 23.52
C HIS A 251 -3.76 -1.72 24.81
N LYS A 252 -3.01 -2.38 25.68
CA LYS A 252 -2.72 -1.91 27.04
C LYS A 252 -1.27 -2.17 27.38
N ALA A 253 -0.65 -1.18 28.02
CA ALA A 253 0.66 -1.30 28.62
C ALA A 253 0.53 -1.43 30.15
N PRO A 254 1.49 -2.09 30.83
CA PRO A 254 1.64 -1.99 32.28
C PRO A 254 1.87 -0.55 32.71
N VAL A 255 1.51 -0.20 33.95
CA VAL A 255 1.65 1.17 34.51
C VAL A 255 3.09 1.70 34.47
N ARG A 256 4.07 0.79 34.57
CA ARG A 256 5.49 1.10 34.42
C ARG A 256 6.07 0.17 33.37
N ILE A 257 6.65 0.77 32.34
CA ILE A 257 7.39 0.10 31.28
C ILE A 257 8.71 0.85 31.10
N SER A 258 9.76 0.13 30.73
CA SER A 258 10.96 0.76 30.19
C SER A 258 10.63 1.53 28.91
N PRO A 259 11.49 2.46 28.46
CA PRO A 259 11.33 3.06 27.13
C PRO A 259 11.14 1.97 26.07
N THR A 260 10.02 2.03 25.36
CA THR A 260 9.64 1.06 24.32
C THR A 260 9.23 1.81 23.06
N LEU A 261 9.84 1.42 21.95
CA LEU A 261 9.47 1.89 20.62
C LEU A 261 8.49 0.92 19.98
N LEU A 262 7.30 1.39 19.67
CA LEU A 262 6.27 0.66 18.95
C LEU A 262 6.23 1.16 17.52
N VAL A 263 6.27 0.24 16.57
CA VAL A 263 6.19 0.54 15.14
C VAL A 263 5.05 -0.23 14.51
N ASP A 264 4.11 0.48 13.89
CA ASP A 264 2.95 -0.11 13.22
C ASP A 264 2.96 0.14 11.71
N LEU A 265 3.26 -0.91 10.95
CA LEU A 265 3.23 -0.93 9.49
C LEU A 265 1.90 -1.50 8.94
N SER A 266 0.90 -1.67 9.80
CA SER A 266 -0.35 -2.33 9.44
C SER A 266 -1.42 -1.31 9.07
N VAL A 267 -2.21 -1.64 8.04
CA VAL A 267 -3.43 -0.89 7.69
C VAL A 267 -4.54 -1.90 7.46
N PRO A 268 -5.54 -2.00 8.35
CA PRO A 268 -5.73 -1.20 9.57
C PRO A 268 -4.61 -1.34 10.61
N ARG A 269 -4.40 -0.32 11.45
CA ARG A 269 -3.46 -0.33 12.58
C ARG A 269 -3.71 -1.53 13.47
N ASN A 270 -2.62 -2.09 13.97
CA ASN A 270 -2.58 -3.20 14.91
C ASN A 270 -2.12 -2.75 16.30
N ILE A 271 -1.74 -1.50 16.47
CA ILE A 271 -1.41 -0.91 17.76
C ILE A 271 -2.43 0.18 18.07
N ASP A 272 -3.05 0.09 19.24
CA ASP A 272 -4.00 1.08 19.70
C ASP A 272 -3.31 2.45 19.87
N PRO A 273 -3.73 3.50 19.14
CA PRO A 273 -3.07 4.80 19.19
C PRO A 273 -3.08 5.45 20.57
N ARG A 274 -3.97 5.02 21.47
CA ARG A 274 -4.02 5.49 22.87
C ARG A 274 -2.77 5.10 23.66
N LEU A 275 -2.01 4.10 23.23
CA LEU A 275 -0.74 3.71 23.85
C LEU A 275 0.31 4.83 23.80
N ASN A 276 0.21 5.75 22.82
CA ASN A 276 1.12 6.88 22.70
C ASN A 276 0.98 7.91 23.85
N ALA A 277 -0.09 7.83 24.66
CA ALA A 277 -0.24 8.66 25.85
C ALA A 277 0.60 8.16 27.05
N HIS A 278 1.20 6.97 26.96
CA HIS A 278 1.97 6.38 28.05
C HIS A 278 3.40 6.98 28.11
N PRO A 279 3.90 7.44 29.26
CA PRO A 279 5.17 8.18 29.39
C PRO A 279 6.46 7.37 29.15
N GLY A 280 6.36 6.18 28.56
CA GLY A 280 7.50 5.32 28.19
C GLY A 280 7.30 4.64 26.85
N ILE A 281 6.32 5.07 26.06
CA ILE A 281 6.01 4.51 24.76
C ILE A 281 6.17 5.61 23.71
N THR A 282 7.02 5.34 22.73
CA THR A 282 7.05 6.07 21.47
C THR A 282 6.33 5.21 20.43
N LEU A 283 5.21 5.68 19.87
CA LEU A 283 4.49 4.98 18.82
C LEU A 283 4.69 5.65 17.46
N LEU A 284 5.21 4.90 16.49
CA LEU A 284 5.35 5.30 15.09
C LEU A 284 4.48 4.42 14.19
N ASN A 285 3.54 5.01 13.49
CA ASN A 285 2.81 4.41 12.39
C ASN A 285 3.45 4.79 11.04
N LEU A 286 2.86 4.27 9.96
CA LEU A 286 3.30 4.55 8.59
C LEU A 286 3.43 6.02 8.25
N ASP A 287 2.53 6.89 8.71
CA ASP A 287 2.55 8.31 8.36
C ASP A 287 3.72 9.04 9.03
N GLU A 288 4.03 8.74 10.30
CA GLU A 288 5.21 9.32 10.96
C GLU A 288 6.51 8.84 10.30
N LEU A 289 6.60 7.54 9.96
CA LEU A 289 7.76 7.01 9.24
C LEU A 289 7.93 7.66 7.85
N ASN A 290 6.85 7.76 7.08
CA ASN A 290 6.86 8.40 5.77
C ASN A 290 7.27 9.88 5.87
N HIS A 291 6.82 10.59 6.90
CA HIS A 291 7.20 11.99 7.11
C HIS A 291 8.71 12.15 7.30
N SER A 292 9.34 11.29 8.10
CA SER A 292 10.79 11.30 8.31
C SER A 292 11.59 11.03 7.03
N LEU A 293 11.04 10.22 6.12
CA LEU A 293 11.68 9.83 4.86
C LEU A 293 11.51 10.90 3.76
N ASN A 294 10.39 11.63 3.76
CA ASN A 294 10.10 12.67 2.77
C ASN A 294 11.06 13.87 2.83
N GLN A 295 11.58 14.21 4.01
CA GLN A 295 12.58 15.28 4.14
C GLN A 295 13.86 14.99 3.33
N LYS A 296 14.23 13.71 3.18
CA LYS A 296 15.39 13.28 2.38
C LYS A 296 15.11 13.26 0.86
N GLN A 297 13.84 13.27 0.44
CA GLN A 297 13.45 13.18 -0.98
C GLN A 297 13.39 14.53 -1.72
N GLN A 298 13.44 15.67 -1.02
CA GLN A 298 13.36 17.00 -1.65
C GLN A 298 14.45 17.22 -2.72
N GLN A 299 15.59 16.56 -2.59
CA GLN A 299 16.71 16.63 -3.53
C GLN A 299 16.40 16.00 -4.91
N LYS A 300 15.34 15.18 -5.02
CA LYS A 300 14.97 14.47 -6.26
C LYS A 300 13.75 15.07 -6.98
N LEU A 301 13.17 16.17 -6.49
CA LEU A 301 11.92 16.74 -7.03
C LEU A 301 11.99 17.10 -8.51
N ALA A 302 13.12 17.66 -8.97
CA ALA A 302 13.31 18.02 -10.37
C ALA A 302 13.37 16.77 -11.29
N GLU A 303 14.05 15.71 -10.85
CA GLU A 303 14.11 14.43 -11.58
C GLU A 303 12.72 13.78 -11.65
N ILE A 304 11.97 13.79 -10.54
CA ILE A 304 10.60 13.27 -10.48
C ILE A 304 9.70 14.01 -11.46
N ALA A 305 9.68 15.35 -11.42
CA ALA A 305 8.85 16.16 -12.30
C ALA A 305 9.18 15.93 -13.78
N TYR A 306 10.46 15.78 -14.13
CA TYR A 306 10.89 15.42 -15.47
C TYR A 306 10.35 14.04 -15.90
N ILE A 307 10.53 13.01 -15.07
CA ILE A 307 10.07 11.65 -15.39
C ILE A 307 8.55 11.62 -15.58
N GLU A 308 7.78 12.28 -14.71
CA GLU A 308 6.32 12.31 -14.80
C GLU A 308 5.85 13.03 -16.07
N SER A 309 6.35 14.24 -16.32
CA SER A 309 5.89 15.10 -17.41
C SER A 309 6.36 14.65 -18.79
N LYS A 310 7.58 14.09 -18.89
CA LYS A 310 8.18 13.68 -20.16
C LYS A 310 8.04 12.20 -20.44
N LEU A 311 8.35 11.34 -19.49
CA LEU A 311 8.40 9.91 -19.78
C LEU A 311 7.02 9.25 -19.60
N ILE A 312 6.39 9.46 -18.45
CA ILE A 312 5.12 8.80 -18.14
C ILE A 312 3.97 9.39 -18.96
N LEU A 313 3.83 10.72 -18.98
CA LEU A 313 2.74 11.38 -19.69
C LEU A 313 2.78 11.14 -21.20
N GLU A 314 3.95 11.19 -21.82
CA GLU A 314 4.07 10.91 -23.26
C GLU A 314 3.79 9.43 -23.57
N ALA A 315 4.26 8.51 -22.72
CA ALA A 315 3.99 7.08 -22.87
C ALA A 315 2.49 6.78 -22.75
N THR A 316 1.79 7.36 -21.77
CA THR A 316 0.34 7.17 -21.61
C THR A 316 -0.44 7.79 -22.76
N LYS A 317 -0.14 9.02 -23.16
CA LYS A 317 -0.75 9.66 -24.35
C LYS A 317 -0.60 8.79 -25.60
N ARG A 318 0.61 8.27 -25.84
CA ARG A 318 0.87 7.35 -26.96
C ARG A 318 0.02 6.10 -26.89
N GLN A 319 -0.07 5.46 -25.72
CA GLN A 319 -0.89 4.27 -25.55
C GLN A 319 -2.39 4.56 -25.73
N VAL A 320 -2.90 5.68 -25.18
CA VAL A 320 -4.30 6.11 -25.37
C VAL A 320 -4.63 6.30 -26.84
N ASN A 321 -3.75 6.96 -27.61
CA ASN A 321 -3.96 7.15 -29.04
C ASN A 321 -3.98 5.82 -29.80
N LEU A 322 -3.07 4.89 -29.48
CA LEU A 322 -3.06 3.55 -30.07
C LEU A 322 -4.34 2.76 -29.72
N PHE A 323 -4.87 2.93 -28.51
CA PHE A 323 -6.14 2.31 -28.11
C PHE A 323 -7.30 2.86 -28.95
N LYS A 324 -7.44 4.19 -29.04
CA LYS A 324 -8.50 4.84 -29.82
C LYS A 324 -8.47 4.41 -31.29
N LEU A 325 -7.29 4.35 -31.91
CA LEU A 325 -7.14 3.90 -33.30
C LEU A 325 -7.58 2.45 -33.49
N LYS A 326 -7.30 1.57 -32.52
CA LYS A 326 -7.75 0.16 -32.56
C LYS A 326 -9.26 0.04 -32.41
N GLU A 327 -9.88 0.84 -31.54
CA GLU A 327 -11.34 0.85 -31.41
C GLU A 327 -12.00 1.34 -32.70
N LEU A 328 -11.55 2.45 -33.27
CA LEU A 328 -12.09 2.98 -34.53
C LEU A 328 -12.07 1.95 -35.66
N ARG A 329 -10.94 1.24 -35.83
CA ARG A 329 -10.82 0.18 -36.85
C ARG A 329 -11.76 -0.99 -36.58
N ARG A 330 -11.96 -1.35 -35.31
CA ARG A 330 -12.87 -2.44 -34.94
C ARG A 330 -14.31 -2.07 -35.27
N THR A 331 -14.73 -0.85 -34.94
CA THR A 331 -16.09 -0.37 -35.26
C THR A 331 -16.30 -0.29 -36.76
N GLN A 332 -15.33 0.23 -37.53
CA GLN A 332 -15.41 0.30 -38.99
C GLN A 332 -15.44 -1.09 -39.66
N GLY A 333 -14.64 -2.05 -39.17
CA GLY A 333 -14.66 -3.43 -39.68
C GLY A 333 -15.96 -4.18 -39.39
N LEU A 334 -16.64 -3.87 -38.28
CA LEU A 334 -17.96 -4.42 -37.97
C LEU A 334 -19.04 -3.95 -38.96
N PHE A 335 -18.96 -2.70 -39.44
CA PHE A 335 -19.90 -2.19 -40.45
C PHE A 335 -19.68 -2.80 -41.84
N GLN A 336 -18.45 -3.16 -42.20
CA GLN A 336 -18.14 -3.77 -43.50
C GLN A 336 -18.55 -5.24 -43.62
N HIS A 337 -18.81 -5.94 -42.49
CA HIS A 337 -19.27 -7.34 -42.49
C HIS A 337 -20.77 -7.49 -42.18
N ALA A 338 -21.47 -6.39 -41.87
CA ALA A 338 -22.91 -6.36 -41.62
C ALA A 338 -23.71 -5.79 -42.81
N SER A 339 -23.02 -5.47 -43.90
CA SER A 339 -23.58 -5.10 -45.21
C SER A 339 -23.41 -6.29 -46.16
#